data_AF-A0A838JGD5-F1
#
_entry.id   AF-A0A838JGD5-F1
#
_cell.length_a   1.000
_cell.length_b   1.000
_cell.length_c   1.000
_cell.angle_alpha   90.00
_cell.angle_beta   90.00
_cell.angle_gamma   90.00
#
_symmetry.space_group_name_H-M   'P 1'
#
loop_
_entity.id
_entity.type
_entity.pdbx_description
1 polymer ?
#
loop_
_entity_poly.entity_id
_entity_poly.type
_entity_poly.pdbx_seq_one_letter_code
_entity_poly.pdbx_strand_id
1 'polypeptide(L)'
;MNLMLFLLVLATATNGLLAGLNVDTALVKLPARRRIGAVAYAIFARGNDLGNGLVVYPLLGIGAALLTVASTVIAFAERTSMELVLLLSLASLLSLLHTFATTRAAPVMLSLKDTPDDAALLKAKLDRFARWHAIRATFQVLAFFVLLWALVVSR
;
A
#
# COMPACT_ATOMS: atom_id res chain seq x y z
N MET A 1 8.18 -4.82 -26.65
CA MET A 1 7.95 -5.21 -25.25
C MET A 1 6.81 -6.21 -25.23
N ASN A 2 7.01 -7.41 -24.69
CA ASN A 2 5.93 -8.40 -24.59
C ASN A 2 4.95 -8.01 -23.47
N LEU A 3 3.78 -8.65 -23.44
CA LEU A 3 2.70 -8.32 -22.51
C LEU A 3 3.16 -8.45 -21.05
N MET A 4 3.87 -9.52 -20.71
CA MET A 4 4.43 -9.74 -19.38
C MET A 4 5.30 -8.56 -18.91
N LEU A 5 6.27 -8.13 -19.72
CA LEU A 5 7.17 -7.04 -19.35
C LEU A 5 6.43 -5.70 -19.23
N PHE A 6 5.44 -5.45 -20.09
CA PHE A 6 4.59 -4.26 -19.98
C PHE A 6 3.83 -4.23 -18.64
N LEU A 7 3.21 -5.35 -18.26
CA LEU A 7 2.50 -5.47 -16.99
C LEU A 7 3.45 -5.34 -15.80
N LEU A 8 4.63 -5.94 -15.86
CA LEU A 8 5.65 -5.85 -14.82
C LEU A 8 6.16 -4.41 -14.64
N VAL A 9 6.37 -3.65 -15.73
CA VAL A 9 6.73 -2.23 -15.67
C VAL A 9 5.62 -1.42 -15.00
N LEU A 10 4.36 -1.62 -15.41
CA LEU A 10 3.22 -0.92 -14.80
C LEU A 10 3.04 -1.29 -13.32
N ALA A 11 3.14 -2.58 -12.99
CA ALA A 11 3.09 -3.07 -11.62
C ALA A 11 4.19 -2.42 -10.78
N THR A 12 5.42 -2.37 -11.28
CA THR A 12 6.54 -1.78 -10.54
C THR A 12 6.37 -0.28 -10.34
N ALA A 13 5.95 0.46 -11.38
CA ALA A 13 5.72 1.90 -11.29
C ALA A 13 4.61 2.24 -10.27
N THR A 14 3.48 1.54 -10.35
CA THR A 14 2.35 1.74 -9.41
C THR A 14 2.70 1.34 -7.98
N ASN A 15 3.40 0.22 -7.79
CA ASN A 15 3.89 -0.20 -6.47
C ASN A 15 4.94 0.76 -5.90
N GLY A 16 5.74 1.42 -6.76
CA GLY A 16 6.70 2.44 -6.34
C GLY A 16 6.02 3.70 -5.80
N LEU A 17 4.99 4.20 -6.49
CA LEU A 17 4.15 5.29 -5.98
C LEU A 17 3.51 4.91 -4.64
N LEU A 18 2.94 3.70 -4.55
CA LEU A 18 2.29 3.22 -3.34
C LEU A 18 3.27 3.01 -2.18
N ALA A 19 4.49 2.51 -2.45
CA ALA A 19 5.56 2.39 -1.47
C ALA A 19 5.97 3.78 -0.95
N GLY A 20 6.15 4.76 -1.83
CA GLY A 20 6.42 6.15 -1.46
C GLY A 20 5.35 6.73 -0.52
N LEU A 21 4.06 6.57 -0.85
CA LEU A 21 2.95 7.01 0.01
C LEU A 21 2.96 6.32 1.38
N ASN A 22 3.30 5.02 1.43
CA ASN A 22 3.37 4.28 2.68
C ASN A 22 4.54 4.73 3.56
N VAL A 23 5.71 5.00 2.95
CA VAL A 23 6.90 5.51 3.64
C VAL A 23 6.65 6.91 4.18
N ASP A 24 6.14 7.83 3.37
CA ASP A 24 5.74 9.18 3.80
C ASP A 24 4.76 9.12 4.98
N THR A 25 3.72 8.28 4.86
CA THR A 25 2.74 8.13 5.94
C THR A 25 3.37 7.59 7.22
N ALA A 26 4.23 6.57 7.11
CA ALA A 26 4.84 5.90 8.26
C ALA A 26 5.89 6.77 8.98
N LEU A 27 6.71 7.50 8.22
CA LEU A 27 7.88 8.22 8.73
C LEU A 27 7.62 9.71 8.95
N VAL A 28 6.65 10.30 8.25
CA VAL A 28 6.39 11.74 8.31
C VAL A 28 5.03 12.03 8.95
N LYS A 29 3.94 11.59 8.32
CA LYS A 29 2.57 11.96 8.75
C LYS A 29 2.24 11.36 10.11
N LEU A 30 2.44 10.06 10.28
CA LEU A 30 2.09 9.38 11.53
C LEU A 30 2.88 9.91 12.74
N PRO A 31 4.19 10.19 12.66
CA PRO A 31 4.92 10.86 13.75
C PRO A 31 4.42 12.28 14.02
N ALA A 32 4.04 13.05 13.00
CA ALA A 32 3.53 14.42 13.18
C ALA A 32 2.31 14.49 14.09
N ARG A 33 1.43 13.47 14.09
CA ARG A 33 0.26 13.38 14.99
C ARG A 33 0.60 13.54 16.48
N ARG A 34 1.81 13.12 16.88
CA ARG A 34 2.28 13.24 18.28
C ARG A 34 2.71 14.66 18.64
N ARG A 35 3.05 15.48 17.64
CA ARG A 35 3.50 16.87 17.81
C ARG A 35 2.33 17.84 17.79
N ILE A 36 1.37 17.63 16.88
CA ILE A 36 0.21 18.53 16.70
C ILE A 36 -1.03 18.10 17.50
N GLY A 37 -1.01 16.91 18.09
CA GLY A 37 -2.13 16.34 18.82
C GLY A 37 -3.13 15.57 17.95
N ALA A 38 -3.93 14.72 18.61
CA ALA A 38 -4.84 13.79 17.93
C ALA A 38 -6.00 14.49 17.20
N VAL A 39 -6.55 15.56 17.78
CA VAL A 39 -7.66 16.33 17.19
C VAL A 39 -7.21 17.02 15.90
N ALA A 40 -6.11 17.78 15.94
CA ALA A 40 -5.56 18.45 14.76
C ALA A 40 -5.21 17.45 13.64
N TYR A 41 -4.60 16.31 14.00
CA TYR A 41 -4.32 15.27 13.02
C TYR A 41 -5.60 14.64 12.45
N ALA A 42 -6.64 14.43 13.24
CA ALA A 42 -7.90 13.89 12.76
C ALA A 42 -8.59 14.85 11.77
N ILE A 43 -8.56 16.16 12.02
CA ILE A 43 -9.04 17.18 11.09
C ILE A 43 -8.28 17.09 9.76
N PHE A 44 -6.94 17.03 9.82
CA PHE A 44 -6.11 16.81 8.62
C PHE A 44 -6.47 15.51 7.90
N ALA A 45 -6.59 14.39 8.61
CA ALA A 45 -6.89 13.08 8.03
C ALA A 45 -8.28 13.03 7.40
N ARG A 46 -9.29 13.71 7.97
CA ARG A 46 -10.61 13.86 7.34
C ARG A 46 -10.51 14.62 6.02
N GLY A 47 -9.73 15.71 5.96
CA GLY A 47 -9.52 16.46 4.71
C GLY A 47 -8.67 15.71 3.67
N ASN A 48 -7.65 14.99 4.12
CA ASN A 48 -6.69 14.29 3.26
C ASN A 48 -7.18 12.89 2.88
N ASP A 49 -7.29 12.01 3.87
CA ASP A 49 -7.55 10.58 3.68
C ASP A 49 -9.03 10.28 3.39
N LEU A 50 -9.95 11.09 3.93
CA LEU A 50 -11.39 10.98 3.67
C LEU A 50 -11.90 11.99 2.62
N GLY A 51 -11.04 12.88 2.14
CA GLY A 51 -11.27 13.69 0.94
C GLY A 51 -10.82 12.92 -0.30
N ASN A 52 -9.84 13.45 -1.03
CA ASN A 52 -9.31 12.83 -2.25
C ASN A 52 -8.76 11.41 -2.02
N GLY A 53 -8.28 11.11 -0.80
CA GLY A 53 -7.79 9.79 -0.41
C GLY A 53 -8.80 8.65 -0.61
N LEU A 54 -10.12 8.93 -0.53
CA LEU A 54 -11.17 7.93 -0.77
C LEU A 54 -11.16 7.35 -2.18
N VAL A 55 -10.65 8.11 -3.16
CA VAL A 55 -10.57 7.67 -4.56
C VAL A 55 -9.15 7.25 -4.90
N VAL A 56 -8.17 8.10 -4.55
CA VAL A 56 -6.77 7.90 -4.96
C VAL A 56 -6.17 6.63 -4.35
N TYR A 57 -6.39 6.37 -3.05
CA TYR A 57 -5.74 5.24 -2.40
C TYR A 57 -6.31 3.87 -2.81
N PRO A 58 -7.63 3.66 -2.91
CA PRO A 58 -8.15 2.39 -3.40
C PRO A 58 -7.78 2.13 -4.86
N LEU A 59 -7.79 3.15 -5.72
CA LEU A 59 -7.39 3.00 -7.12
C LEU A 59 -5.93 2.54 -7.23
N LEU A 60 -5.02 3.19 -6.50
CA LEU A 60 -3.61 2.78 -6.49
C LEU A 60 -3.42 1.42 -5.82
N GLY A 61 -4.06 1.15 -4.68
CA GLY A 61 -3.91 -0.09 -3.92
C GLY A 61 -4.43 -1.32 -4.67
N ILE A 62 -5.67 -1.24 -5.18
CA ILE A 62 -6.30 -2.33 -5.93
C ILE A 62 -5.61 -2.48 -7.29
N GLY A 63 -5.34 -1.37 -7.99
CA GLY A 63 -4.66 -1.39 -9.28
C GLY A 63 -3.27 -2.03 -9.21
N ALA A 64 -2.47 -1.65 -8.22
CA ALA A 64 -1.15 -2.24 -8.00
C ALA A 64 -1.23 -3.75 -7.73
N ALA A 65 -2.16 -4.20 -6.86
CA ALA A 65 -2.34 -5.61 -6.56
C ALA A 65 -2.77 -6.42 -7.80
N LEU A 66 -3.74 -5.91 -8.58
CA LEU A 66 -4.21 -6.56 -9.80
C LEU A 66 -3.10 -6.67 -10.85
N LEU A 67 -2.32 -5.61 -11.07
CA LEU A 67 -1.20 -5.61 -12.00
C LEU A 67 -0.11 -6.60 -11.58
N THR A 68 0.22 -6.66 -10.30
CA THR A 68 1.20 -7.62 -9.77
C THR A 68 0.74 -9.07 -10.02
N VAL A 69 -0.51 -9.39 -9.66
CA VAL A 69 -1.07 -10.74 -9.85
C VAL A 69 -1.19 -11.09 -11.34
N ALA A 70 -1.65 -10.16 -12.18
CA ALA A 70 -1.71 -10.36 -13.62
C ALA A 70 -0.33 -10.63 -14.21
N SER A 71 0.71 -9.89 -13.78
CA SER A 71 2.09 -10.13 -14.20
C SER A 71 2.55 -11.55 -13.85
N THR A 72 2.23 -12.03 -12.64
CA THR A 72 2.53 -13.41 -12.23
C THR A 72 1.80 -14.43 -13.11
N VAL A 73 0.50 -14.27 -13.35
CA VAL A 73 -0.31 -15.20 -14.16
C VAL A 73 0.23 -15.27 -15.60
N ILE A 74 0.53 -14.13 -16.22
CA ILE A 74 1.09 -14.10 -17.56
C ILE A 74 2.50 -14.73 -17.59
N ALA A 75 3.35 -14.47 -16.59
CA ALA A 75 4.67 -15.09 -16.52
C ALA A 75 4.63 -16.62 -16.43
N PHE A 76 3.63 -17.18 -15.72
CA PHE A 76 3.35 -18.62 -15.71
C PHE A 76 2.86 -19.11 -17.08
N ALA A 77 1.90 -18.40 -17.70
CA ALA A 77 1.32 -18.79 -18.98
C ALA A 77 2.35 -18.76 -20.13
N GLU A 78 3.23 -17.75 -20.15
CA GLU A 78 4.33 -17.60 -21.10
C GLU A 78 5.53 -18.52 -20.81
N ARG A 79 5.48 -19.33 -19.73
CA ARG A 79 6.55 -20.25 -19.32
C ARG A 79 7.91 -19.56 -19.20
N THR A 80 7.91 -18.38 -18.59
CA THR A 80 9.13 -17.62 -18.29
C THR A 80 10.05 -18.37 -17.32
N SER A 81 11.25 -17.85 -17.07
CA SER A 81 12.21 -18.50 -16.17
C SER A 81 11.60 -18.72 -14.77
N MET A 82 11.94 -19.86 -14.14
CA MET A 82 11.44 -20.19 -12.81
C MET A 82 11.79 -19.11 -11.77
N GLU A 83 12.97 -18.50 -11.90
CA GLU A 83 13.39 -17.39 -11.04
C GLU A 83 12.41 -16.21 -11.12
N LEU A 84 12.05 -15.77 -12.33
CA LEU A 84 11.11 -14.67 -12.52
C LEU A 84 9.73 -15.01 -11.97
N VAL A 85 9.26 -16.23 -12.23
CA VAL A 85 7.99 -16.74 -11.70
C VAL A 85 7.97 -16.73 -10.16
N LEU A 86 9.04 -17.16 -9.50
CA LEU A 86 9.15 -17.16 -8.04
C LEU A 86 9.13 -15.74 -7.47
N LEU A 87 9.87 -14.80 -8.09
CA LEU A 87 9.89 -13.40 -7.68
C LEU A 87 8.51 -12.75 -7.82
N LEU A 88 7.83 -12.95 -8.95
CA LEU A 88 6.49 -12.42 -9.18
C LEU A 88 5.48 -13.05 -8.23
N SER A 89 5.61 -14.35 -7.92
CA SER A 89 4.76 -15.03 -6.94
C SER A 89 4.95 -14.46 -5.54
N LEU A 90 6.18 -14.19 -5.13
CA LEU A 90 6.49 -13.54 -3.86
C LEU A 90 5.92 -12.11 -3.81
N ALA A 91 6.09 -11.32 -4.87
CA ALA A 91 5.50 -9.98 -4.97
C ALA A 91 3.97 -10.01 -4.87
N SER A 92 3.33 -10.98 -5.53
CA SER A 92 1.87 -11.21 -5.44
C SER A 92 1.44 -11.54 -4.02
N LEU A 93 2.14 -12.46 -3.34
CA LEU A 93 1.85 -12.80 -1.94
C LEU A 93 1.97 -11.56 -1.03
N LEU A 94 3.04 -10.79 -1.16
CA LEU A 94 3.24 -9.56 -0.38
C LEU A 94 2.14 -8.52 -0.67
N SER A 95 1.72 -8.38 -1.93
CA SER A 95 0.62 -7.47 -2.32
C SER A 95 -0.72 -7.90 -1.72
N LEU A 96 -0.98 -9.21 -1.65
CA LEU A 96 -2.18 -9.76 -1.00
C LEU A 96 -2.13 -9.57 0.52
N LEU A 97 -0.97 -9.74 1.15
CA LEU A 97 -0.77 -9.46 2.58
C LEU A 97 -0.92 -7.96 2.91
N HIS A 98 -0.42 -7.08 2.04
CA HIS A 98 -0.67 -5.63 2.12
C HIS A 98 -2.17 -5.32 2.08
N THR A 99 -2.88 -5.92 1.12
CA THR A 99 -4.34 -5.76 0.95
C THR A 99 -5.07 -6.26 2.18
N PHE A 100 -4.71 -7.43 2.71
CA PHE A 100 -5.27 -7.96 3.95
C PHE A 100 -5.05 -7.02 5.13
N ALA A 101 -3.83 -6.53 5.35
CA ALA A 101 -3.56 -5.54 6.40
C ALA A 101 -4.36 -4.24 6.20
N THR A 102 -4.63 -3.86 4.95
CA THR A 102 -5.48 -2.71 4.60
C THR A 102 -6.94 -2.93 4.99
N THR A 103 -7.49 -4.15 4.91
CA THR A 103 -8.84 -4.45 5.43
C THR A 103 -8.98 -4.20 6.94
N ARG A 104 -7.86 -4.17 7.68
CA ARG A 104 -7.82 -3.84 9.11
C ARG A 104 -7.53 -2.36 9.37
N ALA A 105 -6.67 -1.73 8.54
CA ALA A 105 -6.31 -0.33 8.67
C ALA A 105 -7.42 0.62 8.18
N ALA A 106 -7.97 0.35 6.99
CA ALA A 106 -8.91 1.26 6.32
C ALA A 106 -10.17 1.53 7.14
N PRO A 107 -10.84 0.53 7.76
CA PRO A 107 -12.02 0.81 8.59
C PRO A 107 -11.72 1.74 9.77
N VAL A 108 -10.51 1.68 10.34
CA VAL A 108 -10.11 2.57 11.44
C VAL A 108 -10.04 4.01 10.94
N MET A 109 -9.40 4.25 9.78
CA MET A 109 -9.30 5.57 9.18
C MET A 109 -10.68 6.11 8.75
N LEU A 110 -11.48 5.28 8.08
CA LEU A 110 -12.83 5.63 7.66
C LEU A 110 -13.71 6.03 8.84
N SER A 111 -13.56 5.35 9.99
CA SER A 111 -14.32 5.68 11.19
C SER A 111 -14.02 7.06 11.77
N LEU A 112 -12.93 7.73 11.37
CA LEU A 112 -12.65 9.10 11.82
C LEU A 112 -13.68 10.12 11.31
N LYS A 113 -14.40 9.80 10.22
CA LYS A 113 -15.49 10.62 9.69
C LYS A 113 -16.50 10.99 10.76
N ASP A 114 -16.94 9.99 11.52
CA ASP A 114 -18.04 10.10 12.48
C ASP A 114 -17.55 10.14 13.94
N THR A 115 -16.22 10.18 14.15
CA THR A 115 -15.66 10.26 15.51
C THR A 115 -15.68 11.71 15.98
N PRO A 116 -16.25 12.02 17.16
CA PRO A 116 -16.17 13.36 17.75
C PRO A 116 -14.73 13.80 17.99
N ASP A 117 -14.51 15.11 18.14
CA ASP A 117 -13.20 15.70 18.46
C ASP A 117 -12.80 15.51 19.93
N ASP A 118 -12.87 14.26 20.39
CA ASP A 118 -12.36 13.79 21.67
C ASP A 118 -10.92 13.29 21.49
N ALA A 119 -9.99 13.92 22.20
CA ALA A 119 -8.57 13.64 22.06
C ALA A 119 -8.20 12.19 22.45
N ALA A 120 -8.82 11.62 23.48
CA ALA A 120 -8.50 10.27 23.96
C ALA A 120 -9.02 9.20 22.98
N LEU A 121 -10.26 9.37 22.51
CA LEU A 121 -10.89 8.49 21.54
C LEU A 121 -10.14 8.49 20.20
N LEU A 122 -9.82 9.69 19.69
CA LEU A 122 -9.06 9.84 18.44
C LEU A 122 -7.65 9.27 18.58
N LYS A 123 -6.96 9.51 19.69
CA LYS A 123 -5.62 8.93 19.93
C LYS A 123 -5.66 7.41 19.87
N ALA A 124 -6.63 6.76 20.53
CA ALA A 124 -6.76 5.31 20.53
C ALA A 124 -6.97 4.75 19.10
N LYS A 125 -7.82 5.39 18.30
CA LYS A 125 -8.05 5.02 16.89
C LYS A 125 -6.80 5.22 16.04
N LEU A 126 -6.15 6.38 16.14
CA LEU A 126 -4.95 6.70 15.38
C LEU A 126 -3.77 5.77 15.72
N ASP A 127 -3.63 5.38 16.99
CA ASP A 127 -2.61 4.42 17.40
C ASP A 127 -2.90 3.01 16.86
N ARG A 128 -4.19 2.62 16.80
CA ARG A 128 -4.59 1.36 16.14
C ARG A 128 -4.33 1.40 14.65
N PHE A 129 -4.67 2.50 13.97
CA PHE A 129 -4.37 2.70 12.56
C PHE A 129 -2.87 2.61 12.32
N ALA A 130 -2.05 3.29 13.12
CA ALA A 130 -0.60 3.30 12.97
C ALA A 130 0.03 1.90 13.06
N ARG A 131 -0.47 1.02 13.94
CA ARG A 131 0.00 -0.38 14.02
C ARG A 131 -0.28 -1.15 12.74
N TRP A 132 -1.52 -1.09 12.24
CA TRP A 132 -1.88 -1.76 10.99
C TRP A 132 -1.20 -1.12 9.77
N HIS A 133 -0.99 0.19 9.80
CA HIS A 133 -0.24 0.92 8.77
C HIS A 133 1.21 0.45 8.72
N ALA A 134 1.88 0.25 9.85
CA ALA A 134 3.25 -0.26 9.86
C ALA A 134 3.33 -1.64 9.17
N ILE A 135 2.41 -2.55 9.51
CA ILE A 135 2.35 -3.89 8.90
C ILE A 135 2.12 -3.79 7.38
N ARG A 136 1.11 -3.03 6.94
CA ARG A 136 0.79 -2.91 5.51
C ARG A 136 1.94 -2.23 4.75
N ALA A 137 2.59 -1.23 5.33
CA ALA A 137 3.69 -0.50 4.72
C ALA A 137 4.89 -1.43 4.48
N THR A 138 5.23 -2.28 5.45
CA THR A 138 6.31 -3.27 5.29
C THR A 138 6.06 -4.18 4.09
N PHE A 139 4.88 -4.78 3.99
CA PHE A 139 4.56 -5.66 2.85
C PHE A 139 4.60 -4.91 1.52
N GLN A 140 4.10 -3.68 1.46
CA GLN A 140 4.11 -2.88 0.24
C GLN A 140 5.53 -2.52 -0.22
N VAL A 141 6.37 -2.08 0.71
CA VAL A 141 7.75 -1.68 0.40
C VAL A 141 8.56 -2.89 -0.05
N LEU A 142 8.41 -4.03 0.61
CA LEU A 142 9.04 -5.27 0.17
C LEU A 142 8.53 -5.71 -1.21
N ALA A 143 7.22 -5.66 -1.46
CA ALA A 143 6.65 -5.99 -2.77
C ALA A 143 7.27 -5.13 -3.89
N PHE A 144 7.42 -3.83 -3.65
CA PHE A 144 8.06 -2.92 -4.60
C PHE A 144 9.52 -3.31 -4.91
N PHE A 145 10.33 -3.59 -3.88
CA PHE A 145 11.72 -4.00 -4.11
C PHE A 145 11.85 -5.37 -4.79
N VAL A 146 10.95 -6.31 -4.50
CA VAL A 146 10.89 -7.60 -5.22
C VAL A 146 10.54 -7.38 -6.69
N LEU A 147 9.59 -6.48 -7.00
CA LEU A 147 9.24 -6.12 -8.38
C LEU A 147 10.37 -5.41 -9.12
N LEU A 148 11.12 -4.53 -8.45
CA LEU A 148 12.34 -3.94 -9.00
C LEU A 148 13.37 -5.02 -9.35
N TRP A 149 13.56 -6.00 -8.47
CA TRP A 149 14.46 -7.12 -8.73
C TRP A 149 13.98 -7.97 -9.91
N ALA A 150 12.68 -8.27 -9.97
CA ALA A 150 12.06 -8.97 -11.09
C ALA A 150 12.29 -8.23 -12.42
N LEU A 151 12.20 -6.90 -12.44
CA LEU A 151 12.51 -6.09 -13.63
C LEU A 151 13.97 -6.22 -14.07
N VAL A 152 14.91 -6.31 -13.13
CA VAL A 152 16.34 -6.49 -13.45
C VAL A 152 16.58 -7.86 -14.07
N VAL A 153 15.99 -8.92 -13.50
CA VAL A 153 16.12 -10.31 -13.97
C VAL A 153 15.35 -10.57 -15.27
N SER A 154 14.29 -9.80 -15.56
CA SER A 154 13.47 -9.96 -16.78
C SER A 154 14.13 -9.44 -18.06
N ARG A 155 15.33 -8.87 -17.98
CA ARG A 155 16.08 -8.31 -19.11
C ARG A 155 16.83 -9.38 -19.89
#